data_AF-A0A972SIN0-F1
#
_entry.id   AF-A0A972SIN0-F1
#
_cell.length_a   1.000
_cell.length_b   1.000
_cell.length_c   1.000
_cell.angle_alpha   90.00
_cell.angle_beta   90.00
_cell.angle_gamma   90.00
#
_symmetry.space_group_name_H-M   'P 1'
#
loop_
_entity.id
_entity.type
_entity.pdbx_description
1 polymer ?
#
loop_
_entity_poly.entity_id
_entity_poly.type
_entity_poly.pdbx_seq_one_letter_code
_entity_poly.pdbx_strand_id
1 'polypeptide(L)' 'MALSGNVCDNDWSVSVVTHQTAGGFYCAIQLSHNSPEGVFHHEFTHSSIFPTEREAVLAGLREGMVWVHLKMSKTLSV' A
#
# COMPACT_ATOMS: atom_id res chain seq x y z
N MET A 1 2.24 -3.99 19.04
CA MET A 1 1.59 -4.81 18.00
C MET A 1 1.37 -3.88 16.83
N ALA A 2 1.73 -4.28 15.62
CA ALA A 2 1.51 -3.48 14.41
C ALA A 2 0.25 -4.01 13.73
N LEU A 3 -0.71 -3.14 13.42
CA LEU A 3 -1.85 -3.51 12.58
C LEU A 3 -1.38 -3.62 11.13
N SER A 4 -1.76 -4.70 10.46
CA SER A 4 -1.54 -4.87 9.04
C SER A 4 -2.86 -5.08 8.31
N GLY A 5 -2.89 -4.70 7.04
CA GLY A 5 -3.99 -4.95 6.12
C GLY A 5 -3.45 -5.51 4.82
N ASN A 6 -4.19 -6.40 4.19
CA ASN A 6 -3.86 -6.92 2.87
C ASN A 6 -5.13 -6.97 2.02
N VAL A 7 -5.01 -6.51 0.77
CA VAL A 7 -6.01 -6.67 -0.28
C VAL A 7 -5.30 -7.30 -1.47
N CYS A 8 -5.84 -8.40 -1.98
CA CYS A 8 -5.29 -9.09 -3.13
C CYS A 8 -6.38 -9.47 -4.13
N ASP A 9 -5.96 -9.57 -5.37
CA ASP A 9 -6.69 -10.14 -6.50
C ASP A 9 -5.72 -11.11 -7.23
N ASN A 10 -6.17 -11.80 -8.27
CA ASN A 10 -5.40 -12.84 -8.96
C ASN A 10 -4.00 -12.36 -9.38
N ASP A 11 -3.94 -11.15 -9.93
CA ASP A 11 -2.73 -10.64 -10.55
C ASP A 11 -2.00 -9.63 -9.66
N TRP A 12 -2.59 -9.16 -8.55
CA TRP A 12 -1.97 -8.12 -7.74
C TRP A 12 -2.29 -8.22 -6.26
N SER A 13 -1.44 -7.60 -5.43
CA SER A 13 -1.69 -7.45 -4.01
C SER A 13 -1.19 -6.12 -3.49
N VAL A 14 -1.84 -5.64 -2.45
CA VAL A 14 -1.48 -4.46 -1.66
C VAL A 14 -1.44 -4.90 -0.20
N SER A 15 -0.28 -4.79 0.42
CA SER A 15 -0.05 -5.01 1.84
C SER A 15 0.30 -3.71 2.51
N VAL A 16 -0.20 -3.50 3.72
CA VAL A 16 0.06 -2.32 4.52
C VAL A 16 0.43 -2.77 5.92
N VAL A 17 1.49 -2.19 6.48
CA VAL A 17 1.91 -2.42 7.86
C VAL A 17 2.04 -1.09 8.57
N THR A 18 1.41 -0.95 9.73
CA THR A 18 1.56 0.27 10.54
C THR A 18 2.76 0.20 11.44
N HIS A 19 3.33 1.37 11.67
CA HIS A 19 4.42 1.57 12.60
C HIS A 19 4.11 2.77 13.48
N GLN A 20 4.36 2.61 14.78
CA GLN A 20 4.22 3.70 15.73
C GLN A 20 5.37 4.68 15.58
N THR A 21 5.07 5.98 15.66
CA THR A 21 6.04 7.07 15.64
C THR A 21 5.71 8.11 16.70
N ALA A 22 6.60 9.09 16.89
CA ALA A 22 6.31 10.24 17.73
C ALA A 22 5.14 11.03 17.12
N GLY A 23 3.99 10.99 17.80
CA GLY A 23 2.78 11.71 17.39
C GLY A 23 1.72 10.88 16.65
N GLY A 24 1.90 9.56 16.53
CA GLY A 24 0.86 8.68 15.99
C GLY A 24 1.41 7.45 15.28
N PHE A 25 0.82 7.12 14.14
CA PHE A 25 1.13 5.94 13.34
C PHE A 25 1.33 6.33 11.88
N TYR A 26 2.38 5.82 11.26
CA TYR A 26 2.54 5.84 9.81
C TYR A 26 2.37 4.43 9.28
N CYS A 27 2.28 4.27 7.96
CA CYS A 27 2.18 2.97 7.34
C CYS A 27 3.14 2.81 6.15
N ALA A 28 3.75 1.64 6.07
CA ALA A 28 4.46 1.18 4.89
C ALA A 28 3.47 0.42 3.99
N ILE A 29 3.47 0.76 2.71
CA ILE A 29 2.60 0.20 1.67
C ILE A 29 3.49 -0.57 0.72
N GLN A 30 3.18 -1.85 0.53
CA GLN A 30 3.82 -2.73 -0.42
C GLN A 30 2.79 -3.14 -1.46
N LEU A 31 3.13 -3.05 -2.73
CA LEU A 31 2.27 -3.52 -3.82
C LEU A 31 3.05 -4.44 -4.73
N SER A 32 2.36 -5.47 -5.19
CA SER A 32 2.87 -6.44 -6.14
C SER A 32 1.86 -6.58 -7.27
N HIS A 33 2.33 -6.63 -8.51
CA HIS A 33 1.50 -6.91 -9.67
C HIS A 33 2.26 -7.88 -10.58
N ASN A 34 1.73 -9.09 -10.71
CA ASN A 34 2.16 -10.11 -11.63
C ASN A 34 1.54 -9.83 -13.00
N SER A 35 2.35 -9.38 -13.94
CA SER A 35 1.95 -9.23 -15.33
C SER A 35 2.71 -10.23 -16.21
N PRO A 36 2.23 -10.54 -17.42
CA PRO A 36 2.97 -11.36 -18.39
C PRO A 36 4.36 -10.80 -18.73
N GLU A 37 4.56 -9.50 -18.51
CA GLU A 37 5.81 -8.78 -18.79
C GLU A 37 6.80 -8.84 -17.61
N GLY A 38 6.34 -9.30 -16.44
CA GLY A 38 7.14 -9.44 -15.24
C GLY A 38 6.36 -9.14 -13.96
N VAL A 39 7.01 -9.42 -12.82
CA VAL A 39 6.51 -9.07 -11.49
C VAL A 39 6.95 -7.65 -11.16
N PHE A 40 5.99 -6.74 -11.06
CA PHE A 40 6.21 -5.41 -10.50
C PHE A 40 6.08 -5.49 -8.99
N HIS A 41 7.07 -5.00 -8.26
CA HIS A 41 7.00 -4.83 -6.82
C HIS A 41 7.42 -3.40 -6.46
N HIS A 42 6.63 -2.74 -5.64
CA HIS A 42 6.91 -1.39 -5.19
C HIS A 42 6.57 -1.24 -3.71
N GLU A 43 7.43 -0.53 -2.98
CA GLU A 43 7.26 -0.26 -1.56
C GLU A 43 7.47 1.23 -1.33
N PHE A 44 6.57 1.83 -0.57
CA PHE A 44 6.67 3.23 -0.17
C PHE A 44 5.94 3.47 1.15
N THR A 45 6.29 4.57 1.81
CA THR A 45 5.68 4.97 3.08
C THR A 45 4.64 6.05 2.84
N HIS A 46 3.46 5.93 3.43
CA HIS A 46 2.44 6.98 3.37
C HIS A 46 3.00 8.28 3.97
N SER A 47 2.81 9.40 3.28
CA SER A 47 3.42 10.69 3.65
C SER A 47 2.89 11.32 4.96
N SER A 48 1.73 10.85 5.43
CA SER A 48 1.03 11.37 6.60
C SER A 48 1.16 10.46 7.83
N ILE A 49 1.10 11.07 9.02
CA ILE A 49 0.98 10.40 10.31
C ILE A 49 -0.49 10.47 10.75
N PHE A 50 -1.03 9.35 11.24
CA PHE A 50 -2.41 9.20 11.68
C PHE A 50 -2.51 9.05 13.19
N PRO A 51 -3.60 9.55 13.81
CA PRO A 51 -3.84 9.36 15.24
C PRO A 51 -3.99 7.90 15.67
N THR A 52 -4.53 7.04 14.79
CA THR A 52 -4.78 5.62 15.11
C THR A 52 -4.20 4.67 14.06
N GLU A 53 -3.85 3.46 14.49
CA GLU A 53 -3.39 2.39 13.58
C GLU A 53 -4.43 2.05 12.50
N ARG A 54 -5.72 2.05 12.86
CA ARG A 54 -6.80 1.77 11.91
C ARG A 54 -6.84 2.78 10.78
N GLU A 55 -6.73 4.07 11.09
CA GLU A 55 -6.70 5.12 10.08
C GLU A 55 -5.47 5.00 9.17
N ALA A 56 -4.30 4.72 9.75
CA ALA A 56 -3.09 4.46 8.98
C ALA A 56 -3.23 3.27 8.02
N VAL A 57 -3.81 2.14 8.47
CA VAL A 57 -4.05 1.00 7.58
C VAL A 57 -5.06 1.34 6.47
N LEU A 58 -6.19 1.95 6.81
CA LEU A 58 -7.23 2.26 5.81
C LEU A 58 -6.74 3.27 4.77
N ALA A 59 -5.98 4.28 5.20
CA ALA A 59 -5.38 5.25 4.29
C ALA A 59 -4.35 4.59 3.37
N GLY A 60 -3.45 3.77 3.94
CA GLY A 60 -2.45 3.04 3.15
C GLY A 60 -3.08 2.08 2.14
N LEU A 61 -4.15 1.37 2.52
CA LEU A 61 -4.86 0.47 1.61
C LEU A 61 -5.53 1.24 0.48
N ARG A 62 -6.16 2.39 0.78
CA ARG A 62 -6.76 3.25 -0.23
C ARG A 62 -5.71 3.78 -1.21
N GLU A 63 -4.58 4.27 -0.73
CA GLU A 63 -3.51 4.77 -1.59
C GLU A 63 -2.91 3.64 -2.46
N GLY A 64 -2.64 2.47 -1.86
CA GLY A 64 -2.14 1.32 -2.60
C GLY A 64 -3.11 0.84 -3.69
N MET A 65 -4.41 0.82 -3.42
CA MET A 65 -5.42 0.48 -4.44
C MET A 65 -5.44 1.49 -5.60
N VAL A 66 -5.28 2.79 -5.34
CA VAL A 66 -5.17 3.82 -6.40
C VAL A 66 -3.93 3.57 -7.25
N TRP A 67 -2.79 3.28 -6.64
CA TRP A 67 -1.56 2.95 -7.35
C TRP A 67 -1.70 1.73 -8.27
N VAL A 68 -2.28 0.64 -7.75
CA VAL A 68 -2.57 -0.54 -8.58
C VAL A 68 -3.47 -0.16 -9.74
N HIS A 69 -4.54 0.59 -9.50
CA HIS A 69 -5.46 1.00 -10.56
C HIS A 69 -4.76 1.84 -11.65
N LEU A 70 -3.87 2.74 -11.25
CA LEU A 70 -3.07 3.55 -12.17
C LEU A 70 -2.05 2.71 -12.97
N LYS A 71 -1.45 1.70 -12.34
CA LYS A 71 -0.54 0.75 -13.01
C LYS A 71 -1.29 -0.11 -14.03
N MET A 72 -2.47 -0.64 -13.66
CA MET A 72 -3.33 -1.42 -14.56
C MET A 72 -3.84 -0.59 -15.74
N SER A 73 -4.13 0.68 -15.51
CA SER A 73 -4.57 1.63 -16.55
C SER A 73 -3.44 2.07 -17.49
N LYS A 74 -2.20 1.57 -17.30
CA LYS A 74 -0.98 1.98 -18.02
C LYS A 74 -0.67 3.48 -17.91
N THR A 75 -1.24 4.16 -16.91
CA THR A 75 -0.96 5.56 -16.61
C THR A 75 0.43 5.71 -15.98
N LEU A 76 0.90 4.69 -15.26
CA LEU A 76 2.23 4.63 -14.68
C LEU A 76 3.11 3.69 -15.50
N SER A 77 4.14 4.25 -16.14
CA SER A 77 5.16 3.48 -16.87
C SER A 77 6.32 2.99 -16.00
N VAL A 78 6.35 3.39 -14.72
CA VAL A 78 7.42 3.05 -13.75
C VAL A 78 7.34 1.61 -13.29
#